data_AF-A0A523UJ52-F1
#
_entry.id   AF-A0A523UJ52-F1
#
_cell.length_a   1.000
_cell.length_b   1.000
_cell.length_c   1.000
_cell.angle_alpha   90.00
_cell.angle_beta   90.00
_cell.angle_gamma   90.00
#
_symmetry.space_group_name_H-M   'P 1'
#
loop_
_entity.id
_entity.type
_entity.pdbx_description
1 polymer ?
#
loop_
_entity_poly.entity_id
_entity_poly.type
_entity_poly.pdbx_seq_one_letter_code
_entity_poly.pdbx_strand_id
1 'polypeptide(L)'
;MCVAIKVEESAPTLKERRPVYPISIAAEILGVHERTLRIYEQEGLLVPARRGRWRFYSEDDLSWIRVIRHLLHDKGLNITGLRRMLSLIPCWEVMKCSREDKDSCPKPGLKSSPCWLVAYRPDKKCYLCLVYQLARQHVCDEEELKWGEVYEEYGWGDKGYKNQD
;
A
#
# COMPACT_ATOMS: atom_id res chain seq x y z
N MET A 1 -10.61 -10.77 23.81
CA MET A 1 -9.39 -11.61 23.75
C MET A 1 -8.52 -11.04 22.65
N CYS A 2 -7.30 -10.60 22.95
CA CYS A 2 -6.39 -10.02 21.96
C CYS A 2 -6.06 -11.07 20.89
N VAL A 3 -6.36 -10.76 19.63
CA VAL A 3 -5.89 -11.58 18.50
C VAL A 3 -4.39 -11.34 18.39
N ALA A 4 -3.61 -12.32 18.82
CA ALA A 4 -2.21 -12.40 18.46
C ALA A 4 -2.16 -12.49 16.93
N ILE A 5 -1.72 -11.42 16.27
CA ILE A 5 -1.43 -11.43 14.84
C ILE A 5 -0.31 -12.48 14.67
N LYS A 6 -0.65 -13.66 14.14
CA LYS A 6 0.35 -14.64 13.71
C LYS A 6 0.99 -14.07 12.44
N VAL A 7 2.12 -13.40 12.60
CA VAL A 7 2.84 -12.71 11.50
C VAL A 7 3.59 -13.70 10.58
N GLU A 8 3.58 -15.01 10.84
CA GLU A 8 4.71 -15.86 10.45
C GLU A 8 4.57 -16.68 9.15
N GLU A 9 3.41 -16.78 8.49
CA GLU A 9 3.28 -17.62 7.26
C GLU A 9 2.92 -16.90 5.95
N SER A 10 2.45 -15.65 5.99
CA SER A 10 2.04 -14.89 4.79
C SER A 10 2.73 -13.53 4.63
N ALA A 11 3.77 -13.26 5.43
CA ALA A 11 4.50 -12.00 5.34
C ALA A 11 5.47 -12.00 4.14
N PRO A 12 5.51 -10.93 3.34
CA PRO A 12 6.38 -10.86 2.17
C PRO A 12 7.85 -10.92 2.60
N THR A 13 8.64 -11.74 1.92
CA THR A 13 10.06 -11.96 2.15
C THR A 13 10.88 -10.70 1.92
N LEU A 14 12.10 -10.64 2.47
CA LEU A 14 13.03 -9.55 2.20
C LEU A 14 13.34 -9.38 0.70
N LYS A 15 13.26 -10.48 -0.07
CA LYS A 15 13.44 -10.46 -1.53
C LYS A 15 12.27 -9.78 -2.23
N GLU A 16 11.05 -10.10 -1.83
CA GLU A 16 9.82 -9.51 -2.41
C GLU A 16 9.70 -8.03 -2.11
N ARG A 17 10.23 -7.57 -0.97
CA ARG A 17 10.28 -6.15 -0.60
C ARG A 17 11.41 -5.38 -1.27
N ARG A 18 12.25 -6.03 -2.09
CA ARG A 18 13.36 -5.36 -2.78
C ARG A 18 12.79 -4.54 -3.94
N PRO A 19 12.95 -3.21 -3.95
CA PRO A 19 12.42 -2.38 -5.02
C PRO A 19 13.35 -2.46 -6.25
N VAL A 20 12.85 -3.09 -7.31
CA VAL A 20 13.61 -3.40 -8.54
C VAL A 20 12.87 -3.00 -9.82
N TYR A 21 11.53 -2.88 -9.79
CA TYR A 21 10.72 -2.61 -10.97
C TYR A 21 10.55 -1.09 -11.16
N PRO A 22 11.06 -0.48 -12.24
CA PRO A 22 10.71 0.90 -12.57
C PRO A 22 9.21 1.00 -12.92
N ILE A 23 8.63 2.21 -12.84
CA ILE A 23 7.18 2.42 -13.05
C ILE A 23 6.65 1.85 -14.37
N SER A 24 7.43 1.93 -15.45
CA SER A 24 7.03 1.40 -16.75
C SER A 24 6.82 -0.12 -16.72
N ILE A 25 7.76 -0.84 -16.11
CA ILE A 25 7.70 -2.30 -15.98
C ILE A 25 6.62 -2.72 -14.98
N ALA A 26 6.48 -1.99 -13.87
CA ALA A 26 5.39 -2.23 -12.91
C ALA A 26 4.01 -2.07 -13.58
N ALA A 27 3.83 -1.02 -14.37
CA ALA A 27 2.60 -0.76 -15.10
C ALA A 27 2.28 -1.85 -16.14
N GLU A 28 3.31 -2.32 -16.86
CA GLU A 28 3.21 -3.43 -17.80
C GLU A 28 2.78 -4.74 -17.11
N ILE A 29 3.47 -5.15 -16.04
CA ILE A 29 3.14 -6.36 -15.27
C ILE A 29 1.70 -6.31 -14.72
N LEU A 30 1.25 -5.12 -14.32
CA LEU A 30 -0.07 -4.93 -13.73
C LEU A 30 -1.18 -4.70 -14.76
N GLY A 31 -0.85 -4.55 -16.04
CA GLY A 31 -1.81 -4.22 -17.10
C GLY A 31 -2.50 -2.86 -16.89
N VAL A 32 -1.77 -1.85 -16.40
CA VAL A 32 -2.32 -0.50 -16.12
C VAL A 32 -1.49 0.59 -16.78
N HIS A 33 -2.05 1.80 -16.89
CA HIS A 33 -1.31 2.97 -17.32
C HIS A 33 -0.44 3.52 -16.17
N GLU A 34 0.76 4.03 -16.45
CA GLU A 34 1.64 4.64 -15.42
C GLU A 34 0.96 5.78 -14.65
N ARG A 35 0.04 6.49 -15.31
CA ARG A 35 -0.77 7.55 -14.69
C ARG A 35 -1.59 7.02 -13.51
N THR A 36 -2.14 5.82 -13.62
CA THR A 36 -2.91 5.18 -12.54
C THR A 36 -2.03 4.93 -11.33
N LEU A 37 -0.82 4.41 -11.53
CA LEU A 37 0.14 4.21 -10.44
C LEU A 37 0.52 5.53 -9.76
N ARG A 38 0.74 6.59 -10.55
CA ARG A 38 1.00 7.95 -10.04
C ARG A 38 -0.15 8.48 -9.19
N ILE A 39 -1.39 8.24 -9.59
CA ILE A 39 -2.57 8.63 -8.80
C ILE A 39 -2.57 7.90 -7.46
N TYR A 40 -2.33 6.58 -7.45
CA TYR A 40 -2.28 5.81 -6.21
C TYR A 40 -1.14 6.28 -5.28
N GLU A 41 0.04 6.60 -5.83
CA GLU A 41 1.15 7.22 -5.09
C GLU A 41 0.74 8.57 -4.48
N GLN A 42 0.14 9.46 -5.27
CA GLN A 42 -0.28 10.81 -4.85
C GLN A 42 -1.36 10.77 -3.77
N GLU A 43 -2.27 9.81 -3.86
CA GLU A 43 -3.33 9.58 -2.88
C GLU A 43 -2.86 8.77 -1.67
N GLY A 44 -1.57 8.44 -1.60
CA GLY A 44 -0.96 7.75 -0.46
C GLY A 44 -1.47 6.34 -0.24
N LEU A 45 -1.99 5.68 -1.28
CA LEU A 45 -2.41 4.27 -1.21
C LEU A 45 -1.22 3.33 -1.15
N LEU A 46 -0.07 3.76 -1.69
CA LEU A 46 1.21 3.07 -1.62
C LEU A 46 2.36 4.08 -1.66
N VAL A 47 3.55 3.64 -1.26
CA VAL A 47 4.77 4.45 -1.27
C VAL A 47 5.92 3.65 -1.86
N PRO A 48 6.25 3.83 -3.15
CA PRO A 48 7.38 3.15 -3.77
C PRO A 48 8.71 3.72 -3.27
N ALA A 49 9.77 2.94 -3.40
CA ALA A 49 11.11 3.43 -3.11
C ALA A 49 11.55 4.45 -4.17
N ARG A 50 12.28 5.49 -3.74
CA ARG A 50 12.84 6.50 -4.65
C ARG A 50 14.36 6.45 -4.66
N ARG A 51 14.96 6.56 -5.85
CA ARG A 51 16.39 6.76 -6.07
C ARG A 51 16.55 7.97 -6.99
N GLY A 52 16.74 9.15 -6.38
CA GLY A 52 16.64 10.43 -7.08
C GLY A 52 15.24 10.64 -7.67
N ARG A 53 15.18 10.93 -8.98
CA ARG A 53 13.91 11.09 -9.70
C ARG A 53 13.18 9.78 -9.98
N TRP A 54 13.89 8.66 -9.92
CA TRP A 54 13.37 7.35 -10.30
C TRP A 54 12.63 6.71 -9.13
N ARG A 55 11.53 6.04 -9.45
CA ARG A 55 10.75 5.26 -8.50
C ARG A 55 10.87 3.79 -8.86
N PHE A 56 10.96 2.97 -7.82
CA PHE A 56 11.09 1.54 -7.94
C PHE A 56 10.06 0.87 -7.04
N TYR A 57 9.32 -0.03 -7.64
CA TYR A 57 8.35 -0.90 -7.02
C TYR A 57 9.02 -2.23 -6.70
N SER A 58 8.60 -2.80 -5.58
CA SER A 58 8.94 -4.14 -5.16
C SER A 58 7.84 -5.11 -5.60
N GLU A 59 8.12 -6.41 -5.55
CA GLU A 59 7.12 -7.45 -5.80
C GLU A 59 5.92 -7.30 -4.87
N ASP A 60 6.23 -6.96 -3.62
CA ASP A 60 5.28 -6.67 -2.57
C ASP A 60 4.38 -5.44 -2.88
N ASP A 61 4.93 -4.42 -3.55
CA ASP A 61 4.13 -3.29 -4.03
C ASP A 61 3.20 -3.72 -5.18
N LEU A 62 3.65 -4.58 -6.10
CA LEU A 62 2.82 -5.07 -7.20
C LEU A 62 1.65 -5.91 -6.67
N SER A 63 1.91 -6.82 -5.74
CA SER A 63 0.89 -7.57 -5.01
C SER A 63 -0.13 -6.63 -4.36
N TRP A 64 0.34 -5.60 -3.66
CA TRP A 64 -0.56 -4.61 -3.05
C TRP A 64 -1.39 -3.84 -4.08
N ILE A 65 -0.83 -3.48 -5.24
CA ILE A 65 -1.59 -2.78 -6.29
C ILE A 65 -2.69 -3.67 -6.87
N ARG A 66 -2.48 -4.98 -6.99
CA ARG A 66 -3.54 -5.91 -7.39
C ARG A 66 -4.70 -5.90 -6.40
N VAL A 67 -4.39 -5.92 -5.09
CA VAL A 67 -5.41 -5.81 -4.04
C VAL A 67 -6.11 -4.45 -4.10
N ILE A 68 -5.38 -3.33 -4.23
CA ILE A 68 -5.98 -1.99 -4.40
C ILE A 68 -6.98 -2.00 -5.54
N ARG A 69 -6.62 -2.58 -6.69
CA ARG A 69 -7.50 -2.64 -7.87
C ARG A 69 -8.75 -3.46 -7.59
N HIS A 70 -8.62 -4.61 -6.95
CA HIS A 70 -9.77 -5.42 -6.54
C HIS A 70 -10.72 -4.63 -5.62
N LEU A 71 -10.17 -3.95 -4.61
CA LEU A 71 -10.96 -3.13 -3.69
C LEU A 71 -11.69 -2.00 -4.41
N LEU A 72 -11.03 -1.31 -5.33
CA LEU A 72 -11.61 -0.16 -6.04
C LEU A 72 -12.63 -0.57 -7.11
N HIS A 73 -12.36 -1.63 -7.86
CA HIS A 73 -13.17 -2.00 -9.03
C HIS A 73 -14.25 -3.05 -8.72
N ASP A 74 -13.93 -4.05 -7.90
CA ASP A 74 -14.84 -5.17 -7.63
C ASP A 74 -15.61 -4.99 -6.32
N LYS A 75 -14.95 -4.48 -5.28
CA LYS A 75 -15.60 -4.20 -3.97
C LYS A 75 -16.27 -2.83 -3.90
N GLY A 76 -16.09 -1.97 -4.91
CA GLY A 76 -16.72 -0.67 -5.03
C GLY A 76 -16.21 0.39 -4.05
N LEU A 77 -15.03 0.20 -3.46
CA LEU A 77 -14.39 1.26 -2.67
C LEU A 77 -13.96 2.40 -3.61
N ASN A 78 -13.95 3.62 -3.10
CA ASN A 78 -13.29 4.73 -3.77
C ASN A 78 -11.94 5.03 -3.11
N ILE A 79 -11.09 5.77 -3.84
CA ILE A 79 -9.73 6.14 -3.41
C ILE A 79 -9.74 6.83 -2.05
N THR A 80 -10.66 7.79 -1.82
CA THR A 80 -10.78 8.52 -0.56
C THR A 80 -11.12 7.59 0.60
N GLY A 81 -12.01 6.62 0.37
CA GLY A 81 -12.40 5.60 1.33
C GLY A 81 -11.21 4.73 1.71
N LEU A 82 -10.48 4.19 0.73
CA LEU A 82 -9.29 3.37 0.98
C LEU A 82 -8.19 4.16 1.70
N ARG A 83 -7.91 5.41 1.26
CA ARG A 83 -7.00 6.31 1.97
C ARG A 83 -7.42 6.54 3.42
N ARG A 84 -8.72 6.70 3.68
CA ARG A 84 -9.25 6.85 5.04
C ARG A 84 -9.08 5.57 5.84
N MET A 85 -9.28 4.39 5.29
CA MET A 85 -9.02 3.13 5.99
C MET A 85 -7.54 3.02 6.39
N LEU A 86 -6.63 3.28 5.46
CA LEU A 86 -5.18 3.30 5.73
C LEU A 86 -4.80 4.34 6.78
N SER A 87 -5.54 5.45 6.87
CA SER A 87 -5.27 6.48 7.88
C SER A 87 -5.59 6.06 9.33
N LEU A 88 -6.40 5.01 9.50
CA LEU A 88 -6.89 4.52 10.79
C LEU A 88 -6.00 3.46 11.43
N ILE A 89 -4.96 3.02 10.73
CA ILE A 89 -4.02 2.01 11.24
C ILE A 89 -3.44 2.49 12.58
N PRO A 90 -3.49 1.65 13.63
CA PRO A 90 -3.04 2.02 14.97
C PRO A 90 -1.52 2.01 15.03
N CYS A 91 -0.88 3.02 14.43
CA CYS A 91 0.57 3.09 14.30
C CYS A 91 1.28 3.05 15.66
N TRP A 92 0.62 3.51 16.73
CA TRP A 92 1.12 3.46 18.08
C TRP A 92 1.19 2.05 18.67
N GLU A 93 0.28 1.14 18.28
CA GLU A 93 0.32 -0.27 18.68
C GLU A 93 1.44 -0.98 17.94
N VAL A 94 1.55 -0.73 16.63
CA VAL A 94 2.60 -1.31 15.78
C VAL A 94 3.99 -0.87 16.23
N MET A 95 4.19 0.43 16.47
CA MET A 95 5.48 1.00 16.87
C MET A 95 5.76 0.89 18.37
N LYS A 96 4.78 0.46 19.18
CA LYS A 96 4.84 0.43 20.65
C LYS A 96 5.19 1.80 21.26
N CYS A 97 4.53 2.86 20.79
CA CYS A 97 4.76 4.23 21.25
C CYS A 97 4.30 4.42 22.71
N SER A 98 5.11 5.13 23.50
CA SER A 98 4.71 5.68 24.81
C SER A 98 3.63 6.77 24.67
N ARG A 99 3.09 7.28 25.79
CA ARG A 99 2.15 8.41 25.75
C ARG A 99 2.85 9.67 25.25
N GLU A 100 4.07 9.89 25.70
CA GLU A 100 4.93 11.00 25.32
C GLU A 100 5.28 10.96 23.82
N ASP A 101 5.54 9.77 23.26
CA ASP A 101 5.77 9.58 21.81
C ASP A 101 4.51 9.85 20.98
N LYS A 102 3.32 9.56 21.52
CA LYS A 102 2.05 9.85 20.87
C LYS A 102 1.81 11.35 20.80
N ASP A 103 2.06 12.07 21.89
CA ASP A 103 1.81 13.50 21.99
C ASP A 103 2.79 14.32 21.14
N SER A 104 4.02 13.83 20.97
CA SER A 104 5.06 14.43 20.11
C SER A 104 5.03 13.93 18.66
N CYS A 105 4.03 13.13 18.28
CA CYS A 105 3.96 12.54 16.95
C CYS A 105 3.83 13.64 15.87
N PRO A 106 4.65 13.61 14.80
CA PRO A 106 4.59 14.60 13.71
C PRO A 106 3.31 14.53 12.87
N LYS A 107 2.43 13.58 13.16
CA LYS A 107 1.05 13.52 12.66
C LYS A 107 0.07 13.85 13.80
N PRO A 108 0.05 15.05 14.39
CA PRO A 108 -1.02 15.40 15.30
C PRO A 108 -2.29 15.68 14.47
N GLY A 109 -3.39 14.97 14.78
CA GLY A 109 -4.74 15.38 14.36
C GLY A 109 -5.16 15.15 12.91
N LEU A 110 -4.28 14.83 11.94
CA LEU A 110 -4.70 14.51 10.56
C LEU A 110 -5.26 13.09 10.45
N LYS A 111 -6.52 12.92 10.86
CA LYS A 111 -7.20 11.63 10.75
C LYS A 111 -7.46 11.23 9.30
N SER A 112 -7.52 12.12 8.32
CA SER A 112 -7.95 11.78 6.94
C SER A 112 -6.89 11.11 6.05
N SER A 113 -5.62 11.11 6.44
CA SER A 113 -4.52 10.61 5.60
C SER A 113 -3.53 9.76 6.40
N PRO A 114 -2.93 8.71 5.82
CA PRO A 114 -1.94 7.89 6.51
C PRO A 114 -0.65 8.68 6.78
N CYS A 115 0.10 8.26 7.80
CA CYS A 115 1.29 9.00 8.23
C CYS A 115 2.35 9.14 7.13
N TRP A 116 2.46 8.16 6.23
CA TRP A 116 3.43 8.22 5.13
C TRP A 116 3.07 9.21 4.03
N LEU A 117 1.84 9.74 4.01
CA LEU A 117 1.44 10.81 3.09
C LEU A 117 1.69 12.21 3.67
N VAL A 118 1.49 12.39 4.99
CA VAL A 118 1.45 13.72 5.62
C VAL A 118 2.61 14.01 6.56
N ALA A 119 3.22 12.98 7.16
CA ALA A 119 4.38 13.15 8.01
C ALA A 119 5.63 12.90 7.17
N TYR A 120 6.10 13.95 6.48
CA TYR A 120 7.43 13.93 5.89
C TYR A 120 8.45 13.73 7.01
N ARG A 121 9.08 12.55 7.03
CA ARG A 121 10.26 12.29 7.84
C ARG A 121 11.44 12.21 6.89
N PRO A 122 12.32 13.22 6.85
CA PRO A 122 13.46 13.27 5.92
C PRO A 122 14.30 11.99 5.96
N ASP A 123 14.40 11.38 7.15
CA ASP A 123 15.25 10.22 7.41
C ASP A 123 14.50 8.89 7.23
N LYS A 124 13.16 8.92 7.11
CA LYS A 124 12.34 7.70 7.14
C LYS A 124 11.85 7.32 5.76
N LYS A 125 12.43 6.24 5.25
CA LYS A 125 11.95 5.51 4.09
C LYS A 125 10.64 4.79 4.46
N CYS A 126 9.49 5.40 4.17
CA CYS A 126 8.18 4.85 4.51
C CYS A 126 7.95 3.43 3.96
N TYR A 127 8.50 3.12 2.78
CA TYR A 127 8.44 1.77 2.20
C TYR A 127 9.15 0.69 3.05
N LEU A 128 9.99 1.09 4.02
CA LEU A 128 10.63 0.21 5.01
C LEU A 128 10.00 0.31 6.41
N CYS A 129 8.95 1.11 6.58
CA CYS A 129 8.30 1.31 7.88
C CYS A 129 7.38 0.14 8.20
N LEU A 130 7.49 -0.44 9.40
CA LEU A 130 6.60 -1.50 9.87
C LEU A 130 5.12 -1.13 9.79
N VAL A 131 4.75 0.12 10.13
CA VAL A 131 3.37 0.61 10.02
C VAL A 131 2.85 0.54 8.58
N TYR A 132 3.71 0.88 7.60
CA TYR A 132 3.34 0.80 6.18
C TYR A 132 3.28 -0.65 5.71
N GLN A 133 4.25 -1.48 6.08
CA GLN A 133 4.32 -2.88 5.65
C GLN A 133 3.15 -3.73 6.14
N LEU A 134 2.67 -3.44 7.35
CA LEU A 134 1.51 -4.11 7.95
C LEU A 134 0.18 -3.44 7.58
N ALA A 135 0.21 -2.31 6.87
CA ALA A 135 -0.98 -1.49 6.63
C ALA A 135 -2.13 -2.27 6.00
N ARG A 136 -1.82 -3.02 4.92
CA ARG A 136 -2.78 -3.86 4.21
C ARG A 136 -3.41 -4.94 5.09
N GLN A 137 -2.64 -5.56 5.99
CA GLN A 137 -3.14 -6.59 6.91
C GLN A 137 -4.08 -6.01 7.97
N HIS A 138 -4.02 -4.70 8.21
CA HIS A 138 -4.94 -4.01 9.09
C HIS A 138 -6.23 -3.53 8.40
N VAL A 139 -6.24 -3.41 7.08
CA VAL A 139 -7.39 -2.85 6.34
C VAL A 139 -8.08 -3.86 5.41
N CYS A 140 -7.47 -5.02 5.19
CA CYS A 140 -7.99 -6.09 4.35
C CYS A 140 -8.10 -7.40 5.12
N ASP A 141 -9.09 -8.21 4.76
CA ASP A 141 -9.19 -9.59 5.23
C ASP A 141 -8.27 -10.54 4.41
N GLU A 142 -8.20 -11.81 4.84
CA GLU A 142 -7.36 -12.82 4.19
C GLU A 142 -7.80 -13.13 2.75
N GLU A 143 -9.09 -12.99 2.42
CA GLU A 143 -9.60 -13.26 1.07
C GLU A 143 -9.22 -12.12 0.12
N GLU A 144 -9.31 -10.88 0.58
CA GLU A 144 -8.91 -9.69 -0.16
C GLU A 144 -7.40 -9.71 -0.45
N LEU A 145 -6.57 -10.12 0.51
CA LEU A 145 -5.12 -10.17 0.34
C LEU A 145 -4.67 -11.21 -0.71
N LYS A 146 -5.42 -12.30 -0.90
CA LYS A 146 -5.10 -13.34 -1.91
C LYS A 146 -5.12 -12.81 -3.34
N TRP A 147 -5.81 -11.71 -3.61
CA TRP A 147 -5.76 -11.04 -4.92
C TRP A 147 -4.36 -10.53 -5.28
N GLY A 148 -3.49 -10.36 -4.29
CA GLY A 148 -2.08 -10.02 -4.51
C GLY A 148 -1.26 -11.16 -5.13
N GLU A 149 -1.64 -12.41 -4.87
CA GLU A 149 -0.88 -13.62 -5.24
C GLU A 149 -1.23 -14.13 -6.65
N VAL A 150 -2.33 -13.65 -7.25
CA VAL A 150 -2.82 -14.13 -8.55
C VAL A 150 -1.86 -13.70 -9.66
N TYR A 151 -1.02 -14.64 -10.11
CA TYR A 151 -0.02 -14.40 -11.15
C TYR A 151 -0.48 -14.83 -12.55
N GLU A 152 -1.26 -15.91 -12.70
CA GLU A 152 -1.65 -16.46 -14.01
C GLU A 152 -2.94 -17.28 -13.87
N GLU A 153 -4.08 -16.77 -14.34
CA GLU A 153 -5.10 -17.57 -15.06
C GLU A 153 -6.33 -16.75 -15.50
N TYR A 154 -6.66 -15.65 -14.83
CA TYR A 154 -7.76 -14.78 -15.27
C TYR A 154 -7.20 -13.56 -15.95
N GLY A 155 -7.18 -13.63 -17.29
CA GLY A 155 -6.86 -12.51 -18.16
C GLY A 155 -7.54 -11.23 -17.69
N TRP A 156 -6.73 -10.29 -17.23
CA TRP A 156 -7.05 -8.87 -17.37
C TRP A 156 -6.69 -8.40 -18.80
N GLY A 157 -6.94 -9.27 -19.78
CA GLY A 157 -7.19 -8.92 -21.17
C GLY A 157 -8.71 -8.85 -21.35
N ASP A 158 -9.20 -7.78 -21.96
CA ASP A 158 -10.54 -7.66 -22.55
C ASP A 158 -11.77 -7.41 -21.67
N LYS A 159 -11.67 -7.12 -20.37
CA LYS A 159 -12.73 -6.29 -19.74
C LYS A 159 -12.45 -4.83 -20.03
N GLY A 160 -12.95 -4.39 -21.18
CA GLY A 160 -12.84 -3.05 -21.73
C GLY A 160 -13.23 -1.93 -20.77
N TYR A 161 -12.30 -1.54 -19.90
CA TYR A 161 -12.23 -0.19 -19.38
C TYR A 161 -11.71 0.69 -20.51
N LYS A 162 -12.62 1.07 -21.41
CA LYS A 162 -12.44 2.27 -22.20
C LYS A 162 -12.12 3.37 -21.20
N ASN A 163 -10.94 3.95 -21.32
CA ASN A 163 -10.62 5.23 -20.72
C ASN A 163 -11.76 6.19 -21.14
N GLN A 164 -12.67 6.48 -20.21
CA GLN A 164 -13.57 7.60 -20.33
C GLN A 164 -12.91 8.73 -19.55
N ASP A 165 -12.32 9.63 -20.32
CA ASP A 165 -12.03 11.06 -20.10
C ASP A 165 -11.73 11.53 -18.66
#